data_AF-A0A9X0BLU1-F1
#
_entry.id   AF-A0A9X0BLU1-F1
#
_cell.length_a   1.000
_cell.length_b   1.000
_cell.length_c   1.000
_cell.angle_alpha   90.00
_cell.angle_beta   90.00
_cell.angle_gamma   90.00
#
_symmetry.space_group_name_H-M   'P 1'
#
loop_
_entity.id
_entity.type
_entity.pdbx_description
1 polymer ?
#
loop_
_entity_poly.entity_id
_entity_poly.type
_entity_poly.pdbx_seq_one_letter_code
_entity_poly.pdbx_strand_id
1 'polypeptide(L)'
;MSDVSAHKYSLQSVGQAGFITLDQVESAGIQLCEGRLTPRPRISGDSISVVFIVATDNDKKLQNMDQHMQESLRKLREKIANPIQLLGTFCLREVDSGVPAQPQGFKEGVTGAAGKYGRIGNAFIAVKNFQDGLAKEIKISKELASAIEDADVHIFGGQEASPDLEHEPPYEPNYLACYNATESPVPQKERYCVVKSPGLEVIKAAVEEAIGRNKSLDEAGKDWTGGKILVERGVVKSASNWHPELGKEKKDRFEYANEGLVKMHLPEVWFKHLS
;
A
#
# COMPACT_ATOMS: atom_id res chain seq x y z
N MET A 1 0.20 -10.87 -33.13
CA MET A 1 0.98 -10.28 -32.02
C MET A 1 1.37 -8.89 -32.46
N SER A 2 0.82 -7.85 -31.83
CA SER A 2 1.20 -6.46 -32.13
C SER A 2 2.63 -6.22 -31.66
N ASP A 3 3.44 -5.67 -32.54
CA ASP A 3 4.87 -5.47 -32.35
C ASP A 3 5.12 -4.36 -31.32
N VAL A 4 5.86 -4.67 -30.24
CA VAL A 4 6.28 -3.69 -29.22
C VAL A 4 7.55 -2.94 -29.68
N SER A 5 8.02 -3.18 -30.92
CA SER A 5 9.28 -2.66 -31.42
C SER A 5 9.26 -1.15 -31.76
N ALA A 6 10.33 -0.49 -31.29
CA ALA A 6 10.92 0.77 -31.77
C ALA A 6 10.06 2.04 -31.89
N HIS A 7 8.83 2.06 -31.38
CA HIS A 7 8.11 3.32 -31.21
C HIS A 7 8.59 3.99 -29.93
N LYS A 8 8.98 5.28 -30.01
CA LYS A 8 9.19 6.11 -28.81
C LYS A 8 7.84 6.30 -28.13
N TYR A 9 7.50 5.40 -27.22
CA TYR A 9 6.36 5.59 -26.33
C TYR A 9 6.62 6.87 -25.52
N SER A 10 5.74 7.86 -25.71
CA SER A 10 5.67 9.03 -24.83
C SER A 10 4.33 8.96 -24.12
N LEU A 11 4.35 8.33 -22.96
CA LEU A 11 3.19 7.99 -22.16
C LEU A 11 2.76 9.21 -21.34
N GLN A 12 1.44 9.41 -21.26
CA GLN A 12 0.85 10.53 -20.50
C GLN A 12 0.40 10.10 -19.12
N SER A 13 0.27 11.08 -18.21
CA SER A 13 -0.39 10.84 -16.93
C SER A 13 -1.90 10.69 -17.13
N VAL A 14 -2.50 9.76 -16.39
CA VAL A 14 -3.92 9.41 -16.50
C VAL A 14 -4.54 9.31 -15.10
N GLY A 15 -5.80 9.71 -15.02
CA GLY A 15 -6.58 9.68 -13.79
C GLY A 15 -6.27 10.83 -12.84
N GLN A 16 -6.90 10.79 -11.67
CA GLN A 16 -6.72 11.76 -10.59
C GLN A 16 -6.66 11.03 -9.25
N ALA A 17 -5.98 11.62 -8.27
CA ALA A 17 -5.97 11.11 -6.91
C ALA A 17 -7.37 11.22 -6.30
N GLY A 18 -7.93 10.09 -5.85
CA GLY A 18 -9.30 10.02 -5.34
C GLY A 18 -9.47 9.03 -4.21
N PHE A 19 -10.35 9.37 -3.26
CA PHE A 19 -10.77 8.47 -2.20
C PHE A 19 -11.60 7.33 -2.78
N ILE A 20 -11.37 6.13 -2.26
CA ILE A 20 -12.23 4.97 -2.49
C ILE A 20 -13.09 4.82 -1.23
N THR A 21 -14.40 4.97 -1.39
CA THR A 21 -15.32 4.81 -0.27
C THR A 21 -15.46 3.34 0.09
N LEU A 22 -15.84 3.06 1.34
CA LEU A 22 -16.05 1.68 1.76
C LEU A 22 -17.24 1.03 1.06
N ASP A 23 -18.28 1.80 0.73
CA ASP A 23 -19.38 1.30 -0.11
C ASP A 23 -18.86 0.78 -1.46
N GLN A 24 -17.86 1.43 -2.07
CA GLN A 24 -17.22 0.94 -3.30
C GLN A 24 -16.43 -0.35 -3.07
N VAL A 25 -15.72 -0.45 -1.94
CA VAL A 25 -14.97 -1.66 -1.55
C VAL A 25 -15.93 -2.84 -1.34
N GLU A 26 -16.99 -2.62 -0.56
CA GLU A 26 -18.03 -3.61 -0.24
C GLU A 26 -18.80 -4.04 -1.49
N SER A 27 -19.19 -3.09 -2.34
CA SER A 27 -19.90 -3.37 -3.61
C SER A 27 -19.05 -4.20 -4.58
N ALA A 28 -17.73 -4.10 -4.50
CA ALA A 28 -16.81 -4.93 -5.29
C ALA A 28 -16.55 -6.32 -4.66
N GLY A 29 -17.18 -6.61 -3.51
CA GLY A 29 -17.03 -7.87 -2.77
C GLY A 29 -15.65 -8.03 -2.12
N ILE A 30 -14.96 -6.92 -1.84
CA ILE A 30 -13.63 -6.94 -1.24
C ILE A 30 -13.77 -6.98 0.28
N GLN A 31 -13.18 -8.00 0.91
CA GLN A 31 -13.15 -8.12 2.37
C GLN A 31 -11.93 -7.40 2.92
N LEU A 32 -12.14 -6.40 3.78
CA LEU A 32 -11.07 -5.72 4.50
C LEU A 32 -10.70 -6.46 5.79
N CYS A 33 -9.51 -6.17 6.34
CA CYS A 33 -9.14 -6.66 7.66
C CYS A 33 -9.97 -5.95 8.75
N GLU A 34 -10.55 -6.71 9.68
CA GLU A 34 -11.41 -6.17 10.76
C GLU A 34 -10.86 -6.39 12.17
N GLY A 35 -9.68 -7.00 12.27
CA GLY A 35 -9.12 -7.40 13.56
C GLY A 35 -8.60 -6.20 14.37
N ARG A 36 -8.50 -6.39 15.69
CA ARG A 36 -8.07 -5.37 16.65
C ARG A 36 -6.80 -5.80 17.37
N LEU A 37 -5.88 -4.86 17.54
CA LEU A 37 -4.69 -5.01 18.36
C LEU A 37 -4.89 -4.35 19.72
N THR A 38 -4.33 -4.97 20.75
CA THR A 38 -4.36 -4.45 22.11
C THR A 38 -3.34 -3.30 22.21
N PRO A 39 -3.73 -2.09 22.64
CA PRO A 39 -2.77 -1.03 22.94
C PRO A 39 -1.95 -1.36 24.19
N ARG A 40 -0.83 -0.68 24.39
CA ARG A 40 -0.16 -0.70 25.69
C ARG A 40 -1.09 -0.17 26.81
N PRO A 41 -0.92 -0.60 28.07
CA PRO A 41 -1.52 0.08 29.20
C PRO A 41 -0.99 1.52 29.28
N ARG A 42 -1.89 2.52 29.25
CA ARG A 42 -1.51 3.93 29.21
C ARG A 42 -1.82 4.66 30.51
N ILE A 43 -0.92 5.56 30.90
CA ILE A 43 -1.13 6.51 32.00
C ILE A 43 -1.71 7.82 31.41
N SER A 44 -2.74 8.37 32.06
CA SER A 44 -3.37 9.62 31.61
C SER A 44 -2.37 10.77 31.49
N GLY A 45 -2.41 11.51 30.38
CA GLY A 45 -1.52 12.66 30.14
C GLY A 45 -0.20 12.35 29.42
N ASP A 46 0.13 11.07 29.19
CA ASP A 46 1.30 10.69 28.39
C ASP A 46 1.18 11.07 26.91
N SER A 47 2.32 11.07 26.21
CA SER A 47 2.34 11.07 24.75
C SER A 47 1.61 9.84 24.18
N ILE A 48 0.99 10.02 23.02
CA ILE A 48 0.42 8.95 22.21
C ILE A 48 1.54 8.37 21.35
N SER A 49 1.98 7.16 21.67
CA SER A 49 2.98 6.40 20.93
C SER A 49 2.34 5.69 19.74
N VAL A 50 2.85 5.93 18.55
CA VAL A 50 2.36 5.35 17.30
C VAL A 50 3.44 4.47 16.70
N VAL A 51 3.09 3.25 16.31
CA VAL A 51 3.90 2.41 15.43
C VAL A 51 3.25 2.34 14.05
N PHE A 52 4.05 2.55 13.01
CA PHE A 52 3.59 2.41 11.63
C PHE A 52 4.25 1.20 10.98
N ILE A 53 3.44 0.29 10.44
CA ILE A 53 3.89 -1.00 9.91
C ILE A 53 3.50 -1.08 8.44
N VAL A 54 4.48 -1.19 7.56
CA VAL A 54 4.27 -1.20 6.11
C VAL A 54 4.66 -2.56 5.54
N ALA A 55 3.75 -3.15 4.76
CA ALA A 55 3.94 -4.43 4.10
C ALA A 55 4.50 -4.25 2.69
N THR A 56 5.80 -3.94 2.60
CA THR A 56 6.51 -3.78 1.33
C THR A 56 7.95 -4.22 1.44
N ASP A 57 8.51 -4.75 0.36
CA ASP A 57 9.94 -5.02 0.19
C ASP A 57 10.67 -3.88 -0.54
N ASN A 58 9.95 -2.84 -0.96
CA ASN A 58 10.47 -1.73 -1.73
C ASN A 58 10.84 -0.56 -0.81
N ASP A 59 12.15 -0.32 -0.64
CA ASP A 59 12.66 0.74 0.23
C ASP A 59 12.15 2.15 -0.16
N LYS A 60 11.86 2.38 -1.44
CA LYS A 60 11.34 3.68 -1.91
C LYS A 60 9.87 3.87 -1.55
N LYS A 61 9.04 2.82 -1.65
CA LYS A 61 7.65 2.84 -1.13
C LYS A 61 7.66 3.10 0.38
N LEU A 62 8.51 2.38 1.11
CA LEU A 62 8.67 2.54 2.56
C LEU A 62 9.04 3.99 2.93
N GLN A 63 10.03 4.57 2.24
CA GLN A 63 10.46 5.96 2.45
C GLN A 63 9.31 6.96 2.23
N ASN A 64 8.53 6.81 1.16
CA ASN A 64 7.43 7.74 0.87
C ASN A 64 6.29 7.61 1.89
N MET A 65 5.95 6.37 2.29
CA MET A 65 4.92 6.14 3.29
C MET A 65 5.36 6.66 4.68
N ASP A 66 6.64 6.49 5.05
CA ASP A 66 7.20 7.06 6.27
C ASP A 66 7.10 8.59 6.29
N GLN A 67 7.56 9.26 5.23
CA GLN A 67 7.46 10.72 5.11
C GLN A 67 6.01 11.21 5.19
N HIS A 68 5.09 10.54 4.50
CA HIS A 68 3.68 10.86 4.58
C HIS A 68 3.10 10.65 5.99
N MET A 69 3.47 9.57 6.68
CA MET A 69 3.01 9.29 8.03
C MET A 69 3.51 10.35 9.01
N GLN A 70 4.80 10.70 8.95
CA GLN A 70 5.39 11.75 9.78
C GLN A 70 4.66 13.08 9.59
N GLU A 71 4.39 13.48 8.34
CA GLU A 71 3.66 14.71 8.04
C GLU A 71 2.20 14.65 8.51
N SER A 72 1.54 13.50 8.35
CA SER A 72 0.15 13.30 8.80
C SER A 72 0.03 13.39 10.31
N LEU A 73 0.93 12.75 11.05
CA LEU A 73 0.99 12.83 12.51
C LEU A 73 1.37 14.25 12.96
N ARG A 74 2.27 14.94 12.24
CA ARG A 74 2.61 16.34 12.52
C ARG A 74 1.40 17.26 12.42
N LYS A 75 0.62 17.16 11.32
CA LYS A 75 -0.63 17.92 11.17
C LYS A 75 -1.66 17.55 12.23
N LEU A 76 -1.70 16.29 12.65
CA LEU A 76 -2.64 15.83 13.67
C LEU A 76 -2.30 16.41 15.05
N ARG A 77 -1.02 16.55 15.40
CA ARG A 77 -0.56 17.19 16.66
C ARG A 77 -1.10 18.62 16.82
N GLU A 78 -1.37 19.33 15.74
CA GLU A 78 -1.93 20.69 15.78
C GLU A 78 -3.41 20.71 16.23
N LYS A 79 -4.06 19.54 16.27
CA LYS A 79 -5.51 19.39 16.50
C LYS A 79 -5.90 18.60 17.76
N ILE A 80 -4.92 18.07 18.48
CA ILE A 80 -5.15 17.23 19.67
C ILE A 80 -4.35 17.75 20.86
N ALA A 81 -4.80 17.43 22.08
CA ALA A 81 -4.17 17.95 23.29
C ALA A 81 -2.85 17.23 23.63
N ASN A 82 -2.77 15.93 23.37
CA ASN A 82 -1.62 15.12 23.77
C ASN A 82 -0.54 15.11 22.68
N PRO A 83 0.76 15.15 23.06
CA PRO A 83 1.84 14.95 22.10
C PRO A 83 1.70 13.58 21.41
N ILE A 84 1.95 13.50 20.11
CA ILE A 84 2.10 12.23 19.40
C ILE A 84 3.58 11.95 19.19
N GLN A 85 4.03 10.73 19.45
CA GLN A 85 5.36 10.25 19.09
C GLN A 85 5.24 9.09 18.10
N LEU A 86 5.97 9.15 16.99
CA LEU A 86 6.16 8.00 16.11
C LEU A 86 7.35 7.19 16.66
N LEU A 87 7.11 5.96 17.10
CA LEU A 87 8.15 5.02 17.56
C LEU A 87 9.02 4.56 16.40
N GLY A 88 8.42 4.47 15.20
CA GLY A 88 9.11 4.18 13.96
C GLY A 88 8.17 3.73 12.86
N THR A 89 8.70 3.73 11.64
CA THR A 89 8.09 3.07 10.49
C THR A 89 8.84 1.77 10.22
N PHE A 90 8.14 0.66 10.35
CA PHE A 90 8.72 -0.67 10.26
C PHE A 90 8.21 -1.42 9.05
N CYS A 91 9.12 -2.15 8.44
CA CYS A 91 8.85 -2.96 7.27
C CYS A 91 8.62 -4.41 7.68
N LEU A 92 7.47 -4.98 7.34
CA LEU A 92 7.30 -6.44 7.34
C LEU A 92 7.59 -6.95 5.93
N ARG A 93 8.79 -7.52 5.77
CA ARG A 93 9.22 -8.18 4.52
C ARG A 93 8.52 -9.54 4.44
N GLU A 94 8.28 -10.03 3.22
CA GLU A 94 7.67 -11.35 2.96
C GLU A 94 6.17 -11.46 3.32
N VAL A 95 5.42 -10.37 3.12
CA VAL A 95 3.96 -10.38 3.25
C VAL A 95 3.32 -10.46 1.86
N ASP A 96 2.67 -11.59 1.57
CA ASP A 96 1.93 -11.80 0.32
C ASP A 96 0.80 -10.78 0.16
N SER A 97 0.57 -10.31 -1.07
CA SER A 97 -0.56 -9.45 -1.43
C SER A 97 -1.85 -10.25 -1.68
N GLY A 98 -1.80 -11.59 -1.74
CA GLY A 98 -2.98 -12.44 -1.91
C GLY A 98 -3.66 -12.26 -3.27
N VAL A 99 -2.98 -11.62 -4.22
CA VAL A 99 -3.42 -11.37 -5.60
C VAL A 99 -2.30 -11.79 -6.57
N PRO A 100 -2.60 -12.04 -7.86
CA PRO A 100 -1.57 -12.37 -8.82
C PRO A 100 -0.44 -11.34 -8.89
N ALA A 101 0.77 -11.77 -9.27
CA ALA A 101 1.95 -10.91 -9.40
C ALA A 101 1.75 -9.65 -10.26
N GLN A 102 0.88 -9.73 -11.26
CA GLN A 102 0.41 -8.59 -12.05
C GLN A 102 -1.10 -8.41 -11.80
N PRO A 103 -1.48 -7.72 -10.70
CA PRO A 103 -2.89 -7.53 -10.37
C PRO A 103 -3.54 -6.58 -11.37
N GLN A 104 -4.82 -6.74 -11.63
CA GLN A 104 -5.59 -5.97 -12.61
C GLN A 104 -6.78 -5.23 -12.00
N GLY A 105 -6.87 -3.96 -12.35
CA GLY A 105 -8.01 -3.10 -12.08
C GLY A 105 -8.25 -2.84 -10.59
N PHE A 106 -9.44 -2.32 -10.33
CA PHE A 106 -9.86 -1.87 -9.01
C PHE A 106 -9.86 -2.99 -7.96
N LYS A 107 -10.47 -4.13 -8.28
CA LYS A 107 -10.71 -5.20 -7.32
C LYS A 107 -9.41 -5.81 -6.80
N GLU A 108 -8.49 -6.16 -7.69
CA GLU A 108 -7.21 -6.77 -7.30
C GLU A 108 -6.28 -5.74 -6.67
N GLY A 109 -6.27 -4.50 -7.17
CA GLY A 109 -5.50 -3.41 -6.57
C GLY A 109 -5.86 -3.12 -5.12
N VAL A 110 -7.15 -2.96 -4.81
CA VAL A 110 -7.60 -2.73 -3.42
C VAL A 110 -7.43 -3.99 -2.56
N THR A 111 -7.73 -5.18 -3.10
CA THR A 111 -7.53 -6.44 -2.37
C THR A 111 -6.05 -6.62 -1.99
N GLY A 112 -5.14 -6.37 -2.92
CA GLY A 112 -3.70 -6.47 -2.68
C GLY A 112 -3.20 -5.50 -1.63
N ALA A 113 -3.66 -4.25 -1.66
CA ALA A 113 -3.23 -3.23 -0.70
C ALA A 113 -3.87 -3.40 0.69
N ALA A 114 -5.19 -3.58 0.76
CA ALA A 114 -6.00 -3.42 1.98
C ALA A 114 -6.80 -4.67 2.40
N GLY A 115 -6.84 -5.70 1.56
CA GLY A 115 -7.68 -6.88 1.79
C GLY A 115 -7.30 -7.66 3.05
N LYS A 116 -8.26 -8.41 3.59
CA LYS A 116 -8.10 -9.31 4.73
C LYS A 116 -6.94 -10.29 4.59
N TYR A 117 -6.70 -10.75 3.37
CA TYR A 117 -5.60 -11.64 3.00
C TYR A 117 -4.60 -10.97 2.04
N GLY A 118 -4.63 -9.63 1.97
CA GLY A 118 -3.65 -8.84 1.24
C GLY A 118 -2.55 -8.32 2.16
N ARG A 119 -1.80 -7.32 1.69
CA ARG A 119 -0.63 -6.76 2.38
C ARG A 119 -0.94 -6.31 3.82
N ILE A 120 -1.92 -5.43 4.00
CA ILE A 120 -2.32 -4.98 5.35
C ILE A 120 -2.85 -6.14 6.20
N GLY A 121 -3.73 -6.99 5.65
CA GLY A 121 -4.34 -8.07 6.40
C GLY A 121 -3.34 -9.11 6.89
N ASN A 122 -2.40 -9.53 6.04
CA ASN A 122 -1.36 -10.48 6.39
C ASN A 122 -0.35 -9.89 7.37
N ALA A 123 0.00 -8.60 7.24
CA ALA A 123 0.81 -7.89 8.23
C ALA A 123 0.12 -7.77 9.58
N PHE A 124 -1.18 -7.45 9.60
CA PHE A 124 -1.99 -7.45 10.81
C PHE A 124 -1.99 -8.83 11.46
N ILE A 125 -2.19 -9.89 10.68
CA ILE A 125 -2.17 -11.27 11.18
C ILE A 125 -0.82 -11.55 11.84
N ALA A 126 0.31 -11.21 11.22
CA ALA A 126 1.63 -11.42 11.82
C ALA A 126 1.76 -10.75 13.19
N VAL A 127 1.39 -9.48 13.28
CA VAL A 127 1.46 -8.70 14.53
C VAL A 127 0.50 -9.22 15.60
N LYS A 128 -0.73 -9.58 15.22
CA LYS A 128 -1.72 -10.14 16.16
C LYS A 128 -1.23 -11.43 16.80
N ASN A 129 -0.62 -12.31 16.00
CA ASN A 129 -0.10 -13.58 16.50
C ASN A 129 1.10 -13.39 17.42
N PHE A 130 1.94 -12.39 17.15
CA PHE A 130 2.98 -11.99 18.08
C PHE A 130 2.40 -11.53 19.43
N GLN A 131 1.39 -10.65 19.42
CA GLN A 131 0.72 -10.22 20.66
C GLN A 131 0.05 -11.39 21.42
N ASP A 132 -0.45 -12.40 20.70
CA ASP A 132 -1.09 -13.58 21.28
C ASP A 132 -0.08 -14.66 21.74
N GLY A 133 1.22 -14.44 21.58
CA GLY A 133 2.25 -15.43 21.91
C GLY A 133 2.22 -16.68 21.03
N LEU A 134 1.65 -16.59 19.82
CA LEU A 134 1.51 -17.69 18.88
C LEU A 134 2.76 -17.78 18.00
N ALA A 135 3.35 -18.98 17.92
CA ALA A 135 4.51 -19.24 17.04
C ALA A 135 4.11 -19.11 15.56
N LYS A 136 4.88 -18.32 14.78
CA LYS A 136 4.63 -18.11 13.35
C LYS A 136 5.90 -18.05 12.50
N GLU A 137 5.67 -18.31 11.20
CA GLU A 137 6.66 -18.31 10.12
C GLU A 137 7.23 -16.90 9.82
N ILE A 138 6.45 -15.84 10.01
CA ILE A 138 6.91 -14.46 9.75
C ILE A 138 7.68 -13.95 10.97
N LYS A 139 8.98 -13.70 10.78
CA LYS A 139 9.88 -13.23 11.85
C LYS A 139 9.73 -11.73 12.07
N ILE A 140 9.13 -11.35 13.19
CA ILE A 140 9.14 -9.97 13.70
C ILE A 140 10.53 -9.66 14.28
N SER A 141 11.13 -8.53 13.88
CA SER A 141 12.42 -8.10 14.44
C SER A 141 12.28 -7.66 15.90
N LYS A 142 13.38 -7.63 16.66
CA LYS A 142 13.33 -7.20 18.07
C LYS A 142 12.88 -5.75 18.22
N GLU A 143 13.30 -4.90 17.28
CA GLU A 143 12.96 -3.48 17.26
C GLU A 143 11.46 -3.28 16.97
N LEU A 144 10.90 -4.02 16.01
CA LEU A 144 9.46 -3.98 15.75
C LEU A 144 8.66 -4.58 16.92
N ALA A 145 9.13 -5.67 17.53
CA ALA A 145 8.49 -6.26 18.71
C ALA A 145 8.38 -5.24 19.86
N SER A 146 9.48 -4.55 20.20
CA SER A 146 9.46 -3.49 21.21
C SER A 146 8.50 -2.35 20.82
N ALA A 147 8.53 -1.91 19.57
CA ALA A 147 7.64 -0.84 19.11
C ALA A 147 6.16 -1.21 19.14
N ILE A 148 5.81 -2.49 18.92
CA ILE A 148 4.43 -3.00 19.07
C ILE A 148 4.01 -2.97 20.54
N GLU A 149 4.87 -3.43 21.45
CA GLU A 149 4.57 -3.47 22.89
C GLU A 149 4.46 -2.06 23.50
N ASP A 150 5.20 -1.09 22.98
CA ASP A 150 5.22 0.30 23.43
C ASP A 150 4.18 1.21 22.75
N ALA A 151 3.38 0.69 21.80
CA ALA A 151 2.45 1.49 21.01
C ALA A 151 1.07 1.66 21.67
N ASP A 152 0.59 2.90 21.68
CA ASP A 152 -0.82 3.23 21.89
C ASP A 152 -1.64 3.06 20.61
N VAL A 153 -1.00 3.20 19.45
CA VAL A 153 -1.64 3.14 18.13
C VAL A 153 -0.80 2.33 17.16
N HIS A 154 -1.42 1.32 16.57
CA HIS A 154 -0.90 0.47 15.52
C HIS A 154 -1.55 0.86 14.19
N ILE A 155 -0.74 1.36 13.27
CA ILE A 155 -1.19 1.74 11.95
C ILE A 155 -0.51 0.83 10.93
N PHE A 156 -1.29 0.32 9.99
CA PHE A 156 -0.79 -0.50 8.88
C PHE A 156 -0.89 0.25 7.57
N GLY A 157 0.16 0.18 6.75
CA GLY A 157 0.23 0.76 5.41
C GLY A 157 0.34 -0.31 4.33
N GLY A 158 -0.39 -0.12 3.23
CA GLY A 158 -0.32 -0.97 2.05
C GLY A 158 -0.31 -0.14 0.76
N GLN A 159 0.41 -0.64 -0.24
CA GLN A 159 0.45 -0.05 -1.59
C GLN A 159 0.55 -1.14 -2.64
N GLU A 160 -0.42 -1.19 -3.56
CA GLU A 160 -0.43 -2.10 -4.69
C GLU A 160 -0.57 -1.34 -6.01
N ALA A 161 0.32 -1.62 -6.96
CA ALA A 161 0.22 -1.06 -8.31
C ALA A 161 -0.57 -2.04 -9.17
N SER A 162 -1.65 -1.58 -9.80
CA SER A 162 -2.54 -2.49 -10.52
C SER A 162 -3.10 -1.83 -11.78
N PRO A 163 -2.62 -2.22 -12.97
CA PRO A 163 -3.07 -1.69 -14.25
C PRO A 163 -4.57 -1.84 -14.47
N ASP A 164 -5.18 -0.75 -14.91
CA ASP A 164 -6.58 -0.66 -15.33
C ASP A 164 -6.61 -0.71 -16.86
N LEU A 165 -6.85 -1.92 -17.41
CA LEU A 165 -6.84 -2.19 -18.85
C LEU A 165 -8.19 -1.88 -19.54
N GLU A 166 -9.22 -1.58 -18.74
CA GLU A 166 -10.57 -1.22 -19.18
C GLU A 166 -10.73 0.30 -19.33
N HIS A 167 -9.89 1.09 -18.65
CA HIS A 167 -9.81 2.52 -18.87
C HIS A 167 -9.20 2.87 -20.24
N GLU A 168 -9.61 3.99 -20.83
CA GLU A 168 -9.07 4.51 -22.10
C GLU A 168 -8.52 5.92 -21.89
N PRO A 169 -7.20 6.14 -22.00
CA PRO A 169 -6.16 5.12 -22.26
C PRO A 169 -5.90 4.23 -21.02
N PRO A 170 -5.44 2.98 -21.21
CA PRO A 170 -5.14 2.07 -20.10
C PRO A 170 -3.93 2.60 -19.31
N TYR A 171 -3.97 2.47 -17.98
CA TYR A 171 -2.96 3.08 -17.10
C TYR A 171 -2.71 2.30 -15.81
N GLU A 172 -1.60 2.56 -15.12
CA GLU A 172 -1.25 1.90 -13.85
C GLU A 172 -1.37 2.87 -12.65
N PRO A 173 -2.51 2.90 -11.96
CA PRO A 173 -2.64 3.56 -10.66
C PRO A 173 -1.96 2.76 -9.55
N ASN A 174 -1.66 3.44 -8.44
CA ASN A 174 -1.41 2.80 -7.15
C ASN A 174 -2.64 2.89 -6.27
N TYR A 175 -3.00 1.76 -5.68
CA TYR A 175 -4.00 1.67 -4.61
C TYR A 175 -3.25 1.73 -3.29
N LEU A 176 -3.50 2.80 -2.53
CA LEU A 176 -2.87 3.11 -1.27
C LEU A 176 -3.87 2.90 -0.16
N ALA A 177 -3.44 2.30 0.95
CA ALA A 177 -4.30 2.07 2.09
C ALA A 177 -3.58 2.31 3.41
N CYS A 178 -4.34 2.82 4.37
CA CYS A 178 -3.95 2.91 5.77
C CYS A 178 -5.07 2.31 6.63
N TYR A 179 -4.69 1.49 7.61
CA TYR A 179 -5.60 0.88 8.57
C TYR A 179 -5.15 1.15 10.01
N ASN A 180 -5.98 1.83 10.80
CA ASN A 180 -5.78 1.93 12.24
C ASN A 180 -6.38 0.70 12.93
N ALA A 181 -5.51 -0.22 13.34
CA ALA A 181 -5.89 -1.54 13.85
C ALA A 181 -6.14 -1.57 15.36
N THR A 182 -5.89 -0.49 16.10
CA THR A 182 -5.92 -0.57 17.57
C THR A 182 -7.33 -0.55 18.12
N GLU A 183 -7.58 -1.30 19.19
CA GLU A 183 -8.86 -1.31 19.89
C GLU A 183 -9.30 0.12 20.29
N SER A 184 -10.55 0.47 19.99
CA SER A 184 -11.11 1.81 20.21
C SER A 184 -12.60 1.86 19.85
N PRO A 185 -13.37 2.83 20.38
CA PRO A 185 -14.78 3.02 20.04
C PRO A 185 -15.05 3.45 18.58
N VAL A 186 -14.02 3.87 17.83
CA VAL A 186 -14.18 4.32 16.44
C VAL A 186 -14.65 3.17 15.54
N PRO A 187 -15.72 3.38 14.75
CA PRO A 187 -16.30 2.33 13.90
C PRO A 187 -15.35 1.92 12.78
N GLN A 188 -15.52 0.68 12.29
CA GLN A 188 -14.63 0.11 11.28
C GLN A 188 -14.48 1.00 10.05
N LYS A 189 -15.59 1.65 9.66
CA LYS A 189 -15.63 2.49 8.48
C LYS A 189 -14.73 3.73 8.51
N GLU A 190 -14.33 4.16 9.70
CA GLU A 190 -13.45 5.31 9.89
C GLU A 190 -12.01 4.88 10.13
N ARG A 191 -11.74 3.58 10.29
CA ARG A 191 -10.39 3.05 10.54
C ARG A 191 -9.57 2.86 9.27
N TYR A 192 -10.23 2.83 8.12
CA TYR A 192 -9.60 2.72 6.81
C TYR A 192 -9.57 4.05 6.09
N CYS A 193 -8.45 4.31 5.44
CA CYS A 193 -8.36 5.28 4.35
C CYS A 193 -7.81 4.54 3.13
N VAL A 194 -8.59 4.48 2.05
CA VAL A 194 -8.19 3.86 0.78
C VAL A 194 -8.23 4.93 -0.30
N VAL A 195 -7.16 5.00 -1.09
CA VAL A 195 -6.97 6.03 -2.13
C VAL A 195 -6.46 5.37 -3.41
N LYS A 196 -7.00 5.81 -4.54
CA LYS A 196 -6.44 5.55 -5.88
C LYS A 196 -5.58 6.74 -6.28
N SER A 197 -4.34 6.52 -6.68
CA SER A 197 -3.48 7.56 -7.25
C SER A 197 -3.79 7.79 -8.74
N PRO A 198 -3.35 8.91 -9.34
CA PRO A 198 -3.11 8.94 -10.78
C PRO A 198 -2.04 7.90 -11.16
N GLY A 199 -1.85 7.69 -12.45
CA GLY A 199 -0.81 6.80 -12.96
C GLY A 199 -0.26 7.26 -14.29
N LEU A 200 0.61 6.45 -14.86
CA LEU A 200 1.11 6.60 -16.22
C LEU A 200 0.36 5.61 -17.12
N GLU A 201 0.07 6.01 -18.37
CA GLU A 201 -0.40 5.08 -19.40
C GLU A 201 0.48 3.82 -19.42
N VAL A 202 -0.13 2.66 -19.67
CA VAL A 202 0.60 1.40 -19.81
C VAL A 202 0.65 0.95 -21.26
N ILE A 203 1.72 0.25 -21.62
CA ILE A 203 1.77 -0.51 -22.87
C ILE A 203 0.95 -1.79 -22.65
N LYS A 204 -0.34 -1.74 -23.01
CA LYS A 204 -1.33 -2.82 -22.80
C LYS A 204 -0.80 -4.20 -23.19
N ALA A 205 -0.17 -4.32 -24.36
CA ALA A 205 0.41 -5.57 -24.84
C ALA A 205 1.46 -6.17 -23.90
N ALA A 206 2.27 -5.35 -23.23
CA ALA A 206 3.26 -5.81 -22.27
C ALA A 206 2.61 -6.33 -20.97
N VAL A 207 1.53 -5.69 -20.53
CA VAL A 207 0.75 -6.14 -19.35
C VAL A 207 0.02 -7.45 -19.66
N GLU A 208 -0.65 -7.54 -20.81
CA GLU A 208 -1.35 -8.75 -21.26
C GLU A 208 -0.40 -9.95 -21.42
N GLU A 209 0.81 -9.72 -21.95
CA GLU A 209 1.82 -10.77 -22.04
C GLU A 209 2.29 -11.24 -20.65
N ALA A 210 2.54 -10.32 -19.72
CA ALA A 210 2.91 -10.67 -18.35
C ALA A 210 1.82 -11.53 -17.68
N ILE A 211 0.56 -11.16 -17.86
CA ILE A 211 -0.60 -11.94 -17.39
C ILE A 211 -0.63 -13.33 -18.03
N GLY A 212 -0.38 -13.42 -19.34
CA GLY A 212 -0.31 -14.69 -20.06
C GLY A 212 0.77 -15.62 -19.51
N ARG A 213 1.98 -15.10 -19.28
CA ARG A 213 3.11 -15.86 -18.70
C ARG A 213 2.83 -16.32 -17.27
N ASN A 214 2.18 -15.47 -16.46
CA ASN A 214 1.79 -15.83 -15.09
C ASN A 214 0.70 -16.93 -15.04
N LYS A 215 -0.03 -17.20 -16.13
CA LYS A 215 -1.02 -18.28 -16.20
C LYS A 215 -0.41 -19.61 -16.62
N SER A 216 0.67 -19.60 -17.41
CA SER A 216 1.30 -20.79 -17.98
C SER A 216 2.40 -21.38 -17.08
N LEU A 217 2.14 -21.51 -15.77
CA LEU A 217 3.09 -21.79 -14.67
C LEU A 217 3.91 -23.10 -14.74
N ASP A 218 4.20 -23.65 -15.92
CA ASP A 218 5.08 -24.81 -16.09
C ASP A 218 6.58 -24.44 -16.09
N GLU A 219 6.96 -23.18 -16.28
CA GLU A 219 8.40 -22.83 -16.35
C GLU A 219 8.77 -21.63 -15.47
N ALA A 220 9.34 -21.96 -14.31
CA ALA A 220 10.07 -21.10 -13.38
C ALA A 220 9.21 -20.10 -12.58
N GLY A 221 9.18 -20.27 -11.25
CA GLY A 221 8.60 -19.36 -10.26
C GLY A 221 9.16 -17.92 -10.32
N LYS A 222 8.80 -17.20 -11.38
CA LYS A 222 9.12 -15.82 -11.66
C LYS A 222 7.81 -15.05 -11.80
N ASP A 223 7.65 -14.05 -10.96
CA ASP A 223 6.55 -13.09 -11.04
C ASP A 223 6.71 -12.18 -12.25
N TRP A 224 5.95 -12.37 -13.34
CA TRP A 224 6.02 -11.48 -14.49
C TRP A 224 5.20 -10.21 -14.27
N THR A 225 5.78 -9.06 -14.65
CA THR A 225 5.08 -7.77 -14.69
C THR A 225 5.30 -7.12 -16.05
N GLY A 226 4.42 -6.18 -16.42
CA GLY A 226 4.56 -5.42 -17.67
C GLY A 226 5.93 -4.74 -17.77
N GLY A 227 6.44 -4.20 -16.66
CA GLY A 227 7.80 -3.65 -16.59
C GLY A 227 8.90 -4.67 -16.90
N LYS A 228 8.78 -5.92 -16.43
CA LYS A 228 9.75 -6.99 -16.75
C LYS A 228 9.70 -7.37 -18.24
N ILE A 229 8.52 -7.38 -18.85
CA ILE A 229 8.37 -7.58 -20.30
C ILE A 229 9.05 -6.45 -21.09
N LEU A 230 8.88 -5.19 -20.64
CA LEU A 230 9.53 -4.04 -21.29
C LEU A 230 11.06 -4.07 -21.18
N VAL A 231 11.60 -4.53 -20.04
CA VAL A 231 13.05 -4.75 -19.88
C VAL A 231 13.55 -5.85 -20.79
N GLU A 232 12.86 -7.00 -20.84
CA GLU A 232 13.24 -8.13 -21.71
C GLU A 232 13.29 -7.70 -23.18
N ARG A 233 12.38 -6.83 -23.59
CA ARG A 233 12.31 -6.27 -24.96
C ARG A 233 13.27 -5.09 -25.19
N GLY A 234 14.07 -4.71 -24.20
CA GLY A 234 15.04 -3.62 -24.31
C GLY A 234 14.42 -2.22 -24.44
N VAL A 235 13.14 -2.06 -24.10
CA VAL A 235 12.42 -0.77 -24.18
C VAL A 235 12.82 0.15 -23.04
N VAL A 236 13.05 -0.43 -21.85
CA VAL A 236 13.37 0.29 -20.61
C VAL A 236 14.47 -0.46 -19.86
N LYS A 237 15.22 0.25 -19.01
CA LYS A 237 16.29 -0.33 -18.18
C LYS A 237 15.79 -0.81 -16.83
N SER A 238 14.68 -0.26 -16.33
CA SER A 238 14.13 -0.60 -15.02
C SER A 238 12.70 -1.13 -15.11
N ALA A 239 12.50 -2.38 -14.68
CA ALA A 239 11.16 -2.96 -14.58
C ALA A 239 10.30 -2.28 -13.50
N SER A 240 10.94 -1.70 -12.49
CA SER A 240 10.27 -1.09 -11.34
C SER A 240 10.18 0.43 -11.42
N ASN A 241 10.85 1.11 -12.35
CA ASN A 241 10.76 2.57 -12.52
C ASN A 241 11.06 3.00 -13.96
N TRP A 242 10.20 2.58 -14.89
CA TRP A 242 10.30 2.93 -16.31
C TRP A 242 9.70 4.30 -16.67
N HIS A 243 9.09 4.99 -15.70
CA HIS A 243 8.39 6.27 -15.92
C HIS A 243 9.32 7.40 -16.39
N PRO A 244 10.58 7.53 -15.92
CA PRO A 244 11.51 8.51 -16.46
C PRO A 244 11.91 8.25 -17.93
N GLU A 245 11.84 6.99 -18.37
CA GLU A 245 12.22 6.59 -19.74
C GLU A 245 11.07 6.79 -20.72
N LEU A 246 9.83 6.50 -20.31
CA LEU A 246 8.66 6.51 -21.18
C LEU A 246 7.68 7.68 -20.93
N GLY A 247 7.71 8.30 -19.76
CA GLY A 247 6.80 9.38 -19.39
C GLY A 247 7.19 10.72 -20.02
N LYS A 248 6.20 11.46 -20.51
CA LYS A 248 6.42 12.77 -21.17
C LYS A 248 7.14 13.79 -20.28
N GLU A 249 6.84 13.78 -18.98
CA GLU A 249 7.42 14.71 -18.00
C GLU A 249 8.70 14.17 -17.35
N LYS A 250 9.15 12.96 -17.73
CA LYS A 250 10.29 12.24 -17.13
C LYS A 250 10.23 12.14 -15.60
N LYS A 251 9.03 12.20 -15.05
CA LYS A 251 8.75 12.07 -13.61
C LYS A 251 9.06 10.67 -13.13
N ASP A 252 9.46 10.58 -11.87
CA ASP A 252 9.60 9.29 -11.18
C ASP A 252 8.22 8.68 -10.93
N ARG A 253 8.06 7.34 -11.06
CA ARG A 253 6.76 6.67 -10.80
C ARG A 253 6.21 6.96 -9.41
N PHE A 254 7.11 7.18 -8.46
CA PHE A 254 6.78 7.41 -7.07
C PHE A 254 6.11 8.76 -6.84
N GLU A 255 6.23 9.72 -7.77
CA GLU A 255 5.54 11.01 -7.71
C GLU A 255 4.01 10.85 -7.78
N TYR A 256 3.52 9.97 -8.66
CA TYR A 256 2.08 9.70 -8.77
C TYR A 256 1.51 9.09 -7.49
N ALA A 257 2.25 8.17 -6.87
CA ALA A 257 1.88 7.62 -5.57
C ALA A 257 1.85 8.72 -4.49
N ASN A 258 2.79 9.67 -4.52
CA ASN A 258 2.81 10.79 -3.59
C ASN A 258 1.56 11.69 -3.70
N GLU A 259 1.06 11.93 -4.92
CA GLU A 259 -0.21 12.63 -5.12
C GLU A 259 -1.40 11.92 -4.46
N GLY A 260 -1.40 10.57 -4.49
CA GLY A 260 -2.35 9.76 -3.74
C GLY A 260 -2.14 9.83 -2.22
N LEU A 261 -0.89 9.74 -1.75
CA LEU A 261 -0.56 9.82 -0.33
C LEU A 261 -1.06 11.14 0.28
N VAL A 262 -0.97 12.27 -0.43
CA VAL A 262 -1.48 13.56 0.07
C VAL A 262 -2.98 13.54 0.40
N LYS A 263 -3.76 12.65 -0.23
CA LYS A 263 -5.19 12.46 0.09
C LYS A 263 -5.40 11.57 1.31
N MET A 264 -4.47 10.69 1.63
CA MET A 264 -4.62 9.79 2.77
C MET A 264 -4.72 10.58 4.08
N HIS A 265 -5.59 10.12 4.97
CA HIS A 265 -5.80 10.74 6.27
C HIS A 265 -5.86 9.69 7.38
N LEU A 266 -5.48 10.11 8.57
CA LEU A 266 -5.65 9.35 9.79
C LEU A 266 -7.00 9.70 10.45
N PRO A 267 -7.64 8.77 11.17
CA PRO A 267 -8.90 9.04 11.83
C PRO A 267 -8.71 9.97 13.02
N GLU A 268 -8.87 11.28 12.80
CA GLU A 268 -8.70 12.32 13.83
C GLU A 268 -9.55 12.04 15.09
N VAL A 269 -10.78 11.55 14.91
CA VAL A 269 -11.68 11.16 16.00
C VAL A 269 -11.03 10.13 16.94
N TRP A 270 -10.27 9.20 16.38
CA TRP A 270 -9.59 8.15 17.15
C TRP A 270 -8.56 8.76 18.10
N PHE A 271 -7.73 9.68 17.62
CA PHE A 271 -6.68 10.31 18.43
C PHE A 271 -7.24 11.28 19.47
N LYS A 272 -8.40 11.90 19.19
CA LYS A 272 -9.12 12.71 20.19
C LYS A 272 -9.65 11.87 21.36
N HIS A 273 -10.06 10.63 21.13
CA HIS A 273 -10.48 9.73 22.21
C HIS A 273 -9.33 9.28 23.11
N LEU A 274 -8.10 9.33 22.60
CA LEU A 274 -6.90 9.12 23.41
C LEU A 274 -6.43 10.41 24.09
N SER A 275 -6.84 11.60 23.65
CA SER A 275 -6.31 12.82 24.25
C SER A 275 -6.94 13.08 25.62
#